data_AF-A0A7X7YAP1-F1
#
_entry.id   AF-A0A7X7YAP1-F1
#
_cell.length_a   1.000
_cell.length_b   1.000
_cell.length_c   1.000
_cell.angle_alpha   90.00
_cell.angle_beta   90.00
_cell.angle_gamma   90.00
#
_symmetry.space_group_name_H-M   'P 1'
#
loop_
_entity.id
_entity.type
_entity.pdbx_description
1 polymer ?
#
loop_
_entity_poly.entity_id
_entity_poly.type
_entity_poly.pdbx_seq_one_letter_code
_entity_poly.pdbx_strand_id
1 'polypeptide(L)'
;MTELERPRGHRILFSQRVTAHQCKDSGMALVLICLVAGYHTGDDIWQVLAIAFLGANLVFPSLFWPFAHVWFGLGQALGLVTSRLLLSLVYFLLVTPIGIFRRLLGADPLHLKAWKEPNQSAFSVRDQTYRREDMERPY
;
A
#
# COMPACT_ATOMS: atom_id res chain seq x y z
N MET A 1 6.00 -35.83 22.02
CA MET A 1 7.10 -35.67 21.04
C MET A 1 6.46 -35.22 19.73
N THR A 2 6.64 -33.94 19.41
CA THR A 2 6.51 -33.32 18.07
C THR A 2 5.16 -33.35 17.34
N GLU A 3 4.21 -32.54 17.83
CA GLU A 3 3.24 -31.88 16.93
C GLU A 3 4.00 -30.78 16.18
N LEU A 4 4.18 -30.99 14.87
CA LEU A 4 4.87 -30.09 13.94
C LEU A 4 4.09 -28.77 13.80
N GLU A 5 4.56 -27.71 14.46
CA GLU A 5 4.23 -26.34 14.05
C GLU A 5 4.70 -26.12 12.62
N ARG A 6 3.77 -26.23 11.66
CA ARG A 6 4.02 -25.77 10.29
C ARG A 6 4.02 -24.24 10.29
N PRO A 7 5.12 -23.57 9.91
CA PRO A 7 5.12 -22.13 9.79
C PRO A 7 4.12 -21.70 8.70
N ARG A 8 3.11 -20.93 9.13
CA ARG A 8 2.12 -20.29 8.27
C ARG A 8 2.86 -19.25 7.41
N GLY A 9 3.27 -19.66 6.21
CA GLY A 9 3.89 -18.76 5.24
C GLY A 9 2.95 -17.59 4.96
N HIS A 10 3.34 -16.39 5.40
CA HIS A 10 2.64 -15.15 5.04
C HIS A 10 2.85 -14.91 3.54
N ARG A 11 1.90 -15.39 2.73
CA ARG A 11 1.72 -14.94 1.36
C ARG A 11 1.28 -13.48 1.43
N ILE A 12 2.23 -12.57 1.25
CA ILE A 12 1.88 -11.17 0.93
C ILE A 12 1.32 -11.22 -0.48
N LEU A 13 0.00 -11.32 -0.54
CA LEU A 13 -0.83 -11.48 -1.73
C LEU A 13 -0.93 -10.15 -2.47
N PHE A 14 -0.39 -10.08 -3.69
CA PHE A 14 -0.96 -9.24 -4.75
C PHE A 14 -0.49 -9.76 -6.12
N SER A 15 -1.22 -10.74 -6.65
CA SER A 15 -1.18 -11.07 -8.07
C SER A 15 -2.63 -11.30 -8.49
N GLN A 16 -3.30 -10.20 -8.85
CA GLN A 16 -4.62 -10.24 -9.47
C GLN A 16 -4.43 -10.76 -10.89
N ARG A 17 -4.84 -12.01 -11.16
CA ARG A 17 -4.85 -12.54 -12.52
C ARG A 17 -5.98 -11.84 -13.28
N VAL A 18 -5.63 -11.14 -14.37
CA VAL A 18 -6.62 -10.53 -15.27
C VAL A 18 -7.52 -11.64 -15.79
N THR A 19 -8.76 -11.67 -15.29
CA THR A 19 -9.75 -12.71 -15.57
C THR A 19 -10.61 -12.28 -16.76
N ALA A 20 -11.13 -13.23 -17.55
CA ALA A 20 -11.94 -12.91 -18.74
C ALA A 20 -13.16 -12.00 -18.46
N HIS A 21 -13.68 -12.00 -17.23
CA HIS A 21 -14.72 -11.07 -16.79
C HIS A 21 -14.23 -9.61 -16.78
N GLN A 22 -12.99 -9.38 -16.32
CA GLN A 22 -12.39 -8.05 -16.26
C GLN A 22 -12.12 -7.46 -17.64
N CYS A 23 -11.89 -8.29 -18.66
CA CYS A 23 -11.80 -7.81 -20.05
C CYS A 23 -13.15 -7.25 -20.54
N LYS A 24 -14.27 -7.87 -20.15
CA LYS A 24 -15.61 -7.36 -20.51
C LYS A 24 -15.89 -6.04 -19.80
N ASP A 25 -15.57 -5.94 -18.52
CA ASP A 25 -15.80 -4.74 -17.72
C ASP A 25 -14.95 -3.55 -18.20
N SER A 26 -13.67 -3.79 -18.53
CA SER A 26 -12.80 -2.77 -19.13
C SER A 26 -13.26 -2.35 -20.53
N GLY A 27 -13.78 -3.29 -21.32
CA GLY A 27 -14.40 -3.00 -22.61
C GLY A 27 -15.59 -2.05 -22.44
N MET A 28 -16.51 -2.36 -21.51
CA MET A 28 -17.66 -1.50 -21.21
C MET A 28 -17.25 -0.10 -20.72
N ALA A 29 -16.20 0.01 -19.90
CA ALA A 29 -15.69 1.30 -19.44
C ALA A 29 -15.15 2.16 -20.61
N LEU A 30 -14.41 1.56 -21.54
CA LEU A 30 -13.88 2.25 -22.72
C LEU A 30 -15.02 2.78 -23.61
N VAL A 31 -16.05 1.96 -23.81
CA VAL A 31 -17.28 2.34 -24.54
C VAL A 31 -17.93 3.58 -23.93
N LEU A 32 -18.09 3.59 -22.60
CA LEU A 32 -18.75 4.66 -21.88
C LEU A 32 -17.94 5.97 -21.96
N ILE A 33 -16.61 5.89 -21.83
CA ILE A 33 -15.70 7.03 -21.99
C ILE A 33 -15.79 7.60 -23.40
N CYS A 34 -15.82 6.75 -24.43
CA CYS A 34 -15.90 7.19 -25.82
C CYS A 34 -17.25 7.86 -26.13
N LEU A 35 -18.35 7.33 -25.57
CA LEU A 35 -19.69 7.90 -25.73
C LEU A 35 -19.82 9.27 -25.05
N VAL A 36 -19.23 9.42 -23.85
CA VAL A 36 -19.19 10.71 -23.14
C VAL A 36 -18.31 11.72 -23.88
N ALA A 37 -17.16 11.30 -24.40
CA ALA A 37 -16.28 12.17 -25.19
C ALA A 37 -16.93 12.61 -26.52
N GLY A 38 -17.62 11.70 -27.22
CA GLY A 38 -18.36 12.01 -28.44
C GLY A 38 -19.56 12.93 -28.22
N TYR A 39 -20.20 12.84 -27.05
CA TYR A 39 -21.23 13.79 -26.62
C TYR A 39 -20.65 15.19 -26.34
N HIS A 40 -19.41 15.25 -25.85
CA HIS A 40 -18.78 16.52 -25.47
C HIS A 40 -18.13 17.28 -26.64
N THR A 41 -17.68 16.58 -27.69
CA THR A 41 -16.89 17.18 -28.79
C THR A 41 -17.73 17.62 -29.99
N GLY A 42 -18.93 17.06 -30.21
CA GLY A 42 -19.84 17.53 -31.28
C GLY A 42 -19.37 17.33 -32.73
N ASP A 43 -18.20 16.73 -32.95
CA ASP A 43 -17.68 16.35 -34.27
C ASP A 43 -18.12 14.92 -34.67
N ASP A 44 -18.71 14.81 -35.86
CA ASP A 44 -19.30 13.58 -36.43
C ASP A 44 -18.25 12.45 -36.60
N ILE A 45 -16.99 12.82 -36.86
CA ILE A 45 -15.88 11.89 -37.10
C ILE A 45 -15.52 11.10 -35.82
N TRP A 46 -15.62 11.74 -34.65
CA TRP A 46 -15.30 11.11 -33.37
C TRP A 46 -16.36 10.09 -32.96
N GLN A 47 -17.62 10.30 -33.34
CA GLN A 47 -18.72 9.37 -33.09
C GLN A 47 -18.62 8.11 -33.96
N VAL A 48 -18.26 8.25 -35.24
CA VAL A 48 -18.02 7.11 -36.13
C VAL A 48 -16.84 6.27 -35.65
N LEU A 49 -15.76 6.91 -35.19
CA LEU A 49 -14.61 6.19 -34.64
C LEU A 49 -14.98 5.45 -33.34
N ALA A 50 -15.78 6.08 -32.46
CA ALA A 50 -16.27 5.48 -31.23
C ALA A 50 -17.17 4.25 -31.49
N ILE A 51 -18.08 4.33 -32.48
CA ILE A 51 -18.95 3.23 -32.90
C ILE A 51 -18.15 2.10 -33.58
N ALA A 52 -17.13 2.43 -34.37
CA ALA A 52 -16.24 1.43 -34.96
C ALA A 52 -15.44 0.69 -33.88
N PHE A 53 -14.93 1.41 -32.87
CA PHE A 53 -14.24 0.80 -31.72
C PHE A 53 -15.20 -0.02 -30.84
N LEU A 54 -16.46 0.42 -30.69
CA LEU A 54 -17.55 -0.31 -30.03
C LEU A 54 -17.81 -1.66 -30.72
N GLY A 55 -17.98 -1.63 -32.05
CA GLY A 55 -18.17 -2.82 -32.86
C GLY A 55 -16.97 -3.75 -32.80
N ALA A 56 -15.75 -3.22 -32.87
CA ALA A 56 -14.52 -4.00 -32.74
C ALA A 56 -14.39 -4.66 -31.36
N ASN A 57 -14.74 -3.95 -30.28
CA ASN A 57 -14.75 -4.50 -28.91
C ASN A 57 -15.78 -5.62 -28.75
N LEU A 58 -16.94 -5.51 -29.42
CA LEU A 58 -18.00 -6.52 -29.34
C LEU A 58 -17.69 -7.78 -30.15
N VAL A 59 -17.06 -7.65 -31.32
CA VAL A 59 -16.77 -8.77 -32.23
C VAL A 59 -15.45 -9.48 -31.87
N PHE A 60 -14.42 -8.74 -31.45
CA PHE A 60 -13.12 -9.31 -31.07
C PHE A 60 -12.59 -8.72 -29.75
N PRO A 61 -13.11 -9.19 -28.59
CA PRO A 61 -12.57 -8.80 -27.28
C PRO A 61 -11.09 -9.17 -27.11
N SER A 62 -10.59 -10.11 -27.91
CA SER A 62 -9.19 -10.56 -27.90
C SER A 62 -8.21 -9.54 -28.50
N LEU A 63 -8.67 -8.57 -29.31
CA LEU A 63 -7.81 -7.51 -29.86
C LEU A 63 -7.45 -6.45 -28.81
N PHE A 64 -8.30 -6.32 -27.78
CA PHE A 64 -8.06 -5.45 -26.63
C PHE A 64 -7.22 -6.09 -25.53
N TRP A 65 -6.82 -7.35 -25.69
CA TRP A 65 -5.97 -8.07 -24.74
C TRP A 65 -4.64 -7.35 -24.42
N PRO A 66 -3.85 -6.85 -25.39
CA PRO A 66 -2.63 -6.10 -25.09
C PRO A 66 -2.93 -4.79 -24.35
N PHE A 67 -4.01 -4.09 -24.70
CA PHE A 67 -4.41 -2.85 -24.03
C PHE A 67 -4.85 -3.10 -22.59
N ALA A 68 -5.71 -4.11 -22.37
CA ALA A 68 -6.14 -4.51 -21.04
C ALA A 68 -4.93 -4.95 -20.19
N HIS A 69 -3.99 -5.68 -20.77
CA HIS A 69 -2.77 -6.09 -20.06
C HIS A 69 -1.91 -4.89 -19.63
N VAL A 70 -1.72 -3.90 -20.52
CA VAL A 70 -1.01 -2.66 -20.18
C VAL A 70 -1.78 -1.83 -19.15
N TRP A 71 -3.10 -1.71 -19.29
CA TRP A 71 -3.96 -0.97 -18.37
C TRP A 71 -3.94 -1.56 -16.96
N PHE A 72 -4.15 -2.87 -16.83
CA PHE A 72 -4.07 -3.57 -15.55
C PHE A 72 -2.65 -3.59 -14.99
N GLY A 73 -1.62 -3.70 -15.85
CA GLY A 73 -0.21 -3.58 -15.46
C GLY A 73 0.11 -2.20 -14.87
N LEU A 74 -0.38 -1.13 -15.48
CA LEU A 74 -0.29 0.23 -14.95
C LEU A 74 -1.02 0.36 -13.61
N GLY A 75 -2.23 -0.19 -13.50
CA GLY A 75 -2.98 -0.22 -12.23
C GLY A 75 -2.22 -0.93 -11.11
N GLN A 76 -1.52 -2.02 -11.42
CA GLN A 76 -0.67 -2.73 -10.45
C GLN A 76 0.58 -1.93 -10.07
N ALA A 77 1.24 -1.30 -11.04
CA ALA A 77 2.39 -0.44 -10.79
C ALA A 77 2.00 0.76 -9.90
N LEU A 78 0.88 1.40 -10.22
CA LEU A 78 0.26 2.43 -9.40
C LEU A 78 -0.06 1.91 -8.00
N GLY A 79 -0.68 0.74 -7.86
CA GLY A 79 -0.97 0.14 -6.55
C GLY A 79 0.28 -0.07 -5.69
N LEU A 80 1.38 -0.56 -6.28
CA LEU A 80 2.67 -0.73 -5.59
C LEU A 80 3.26 0.62 -5.14
N VAL A 81 3.16 1.63 -5.99
CA VAL A 81 3.65 2.99 -5.71
C VAL A 81 2.79 3.65 -4.64
N THR A 82 1.46 3.61 -4.79
CA THR A 82 0.47 4.18 -3.87
C THR A 82 0.56 3.57 -2.48
N SER A 83 0.81 2.26 -2.33
CA SER A 83 1.00 1.65 -1.01
C SER A 83 2.19 2.27 -0.26
N ARG A 84 3.32 2.44 -0.95
CA ARG A 84 4.52 3.11 -0.41
C ARG A 84 4.26 4.59 -0.15
N LEU A 85 3.58 5.27 -1.07
CA LEU A 85 3.23 6.69 -0.97
C LEU A 85 2.30 6.96 0.21
N LEU A 86 1.25 6.16 0.39
CA LEU A 86 0.34 6.24 1.53
C LEU A 86 1.08 6.08 2.85
N LEU A 87 1.92 5.04 2.97
CA LEU A 87 2.69 4.82 4.19
C LEU A 87 3.61 6.01 4.50
N SER A 88 4.35 6.48 3.50
CA SER A 88 5.23 7.65 3.64
C SER A 88 4.45 8.91 4.02
N LEU A 89 3.30 9.15 3.37
CA LEU A 89 2.45 10.30 3.62
C LEU A 89 1.88 10.27 5.04
N VAL A 90 1.36 9.13 5.48
CA VAL A 90 0.86 8.92 6.85
C VAL A 90 1.98 9.11 7.87
N TYR A 91 3.17 8.56 7.60
CA TYR A 91 4.32 8.76 8.47
C TYR A 91 4.67 10.25 8.59
N PHE A 92 4.76 10.97 7.48
CA PHE A 92 5.19 12.36 7.48
C PHE A 92 4.11 13.32 8.03
N LEU A 93 2.83 13.02 7.82
CA LEU A 93 1.72 13.87 8.27
C LEU A 93 1.24 13.57 9.69
N LEU A 94 1.37 12.34 10.17
CA LEU A 94 0.90 11.96 11.52
C LEU A 94 2.09 11.66 12.43
N VAL A 95 2.90 10.67 12.08
CA VAL A 95 3.95 10.15 12.99
C VAL A 95 5.04 11.20 13.24
N THR A 96 5.53 11.84 12.19
CA THR A 96 6.59 12.86 12.29
C THR A 96 6.16 14.07 13.12
N PRO A 97 5.01 14.73 12.90
CA PRO A 97 4.61 15.86 13.74
C PRO A 97 4.32 15.42 15.16
N ILE A 98 3.70 14.26 15.40
CA ILE A 98 3.52 13.73 16.76
C ILE A 98 4.87 13.58 17.47
N GLY A 99 5.90 13.06 16.77
CA GLY A 99 7.25 12.95 17.30
C GLY A 99 7.92 14.30 17.58
N ILE A 100 7.72 15.29 16.71
CA ILE A 100 8.21 16.67 16.90
C ILE A 100 7.51 17.33 18.08
N PHE A 101 6.18 17.25 18.16
CA PHE A 101 5.40 17.75 19.30
C PHE A 101 5.88 17.12 20.61
N ARG A 102 6.04 15.79 20.64
CA ARG A 102 6.57 15.07 21.81
C ARG A 102 7.97 15.56 22.21
N ARG A 103 8.84 15.83 21.22
CA ARG A 103 10.18 16.38 21.45
C ARG A 103 10.15 17.81 21.99
N LEU A 104 9.22 18.65 21.50
CA LEU A 104 9.01 20.01 22.01
C LEU A 104 8.46 20.01 23.44
N LEU A 105 7.59 19.06 23.78
CA LEU A 105 7.06 18.82 25.13
C LEU A 105 8.12 18.31 26.13
N GLY A 106 9.37 18.10 25.69
CA GLY A 106 10.48 17.72 26.58
C GLY A 106 10.48 16.25 26.99
N ALA A 107 9.62 15.42 26.39
CA ALA A 107 9.65 13.98 26.62
C ALA A 107 10.89 13.38 25.91
N ASP A 108 11.92 13.08 26.69
CA ASP A 108 13.12 12.34 26.28
C ASP A 108 13.07 10.92 26.85
N PRO A 109 12.22 10.02 26.31
CA PRO A 109 12.07 8.66 26.83
C PRO A 109 13.35 7.81 26.68
N LEU A 110 14.32 8.25 25.88
CA LEU A 110 15.59 7.55 25.68
C LEU A 110 16.75 8.15 26.48
N HIS A 111 16.52 9.19 27.29
CA HIS A 111 17.59 9.93 27.98
C HIS A 111 18.78 10.26 27.06
N LEU A 112 18.49 10.69 25.82
CA LEU A 112 19.49 10.98 24.79
C LEU A 112 20.50 12.05 25.22
N LYS A 113 20.08 12.95 26.11
CA LYS A 113 20.96 13.96 26.70
C LYS A 113 21.98 13.36 27.68
N ALA A 114 21.57 12.40 28.52
CA ALA A 114 22.45 11.75 29.49
C ALA A 114 23.54 10.92 28.79
N TRP A 115 23.22 10.29 27.65
CA TRP A 115 24.17 9.49 26.88
C TRP A 115 25.33 10.30 26.25
N LYS A 116 25.13 11.62 26.04
CA LYS A 116 26.16 12.50 25.49
C LYS A 116 27.18 12.99 26.51
N GLU A 117 26.85 12.91 27.80
CA GLU A 117 27.78 13.29 28.85
C GLU A 117 28.62 12.07 29.26
N PRO A 118 29.97 12.17 29.26
CA PRO A 118 30.84 11.04 29.61
C PRO A 118 30.68 10.56 31.07
N ASN A 119 29.94 11.31 31.90
CA ASN A 119 29.78 11.06 33.34
C ASN A 119 28.33 10.74 33.76
N GLN A 120 27.39 10.60 32.81
CA GLN A 120 26.01 10.21 33.11
C GLN A 120 25.67 8.87 32.46
N SER A 121 25.11 7.96 33.25
CA SER A 121 24.65 6.66 32.78
C SER A 121 23.20 6.73 32.31
N ALA A 122 22.90 6.17 31.14
CA ALA A 122 21.52 5.99 30.68
C ALA A 122 20.82 4.80 31.38
N PHE A 123 21.55 4.00 32.16
CA PHE A 123 20.97 2.91 32.94
C PHE A 123 20.25 3.45 34.18
N SER A 124 19.02 3.02 34.40
CA SER A 124 18.35 3.20 35.69
C SER A 124 19.01 2.30 36.73
N VAL A 125 19.53 2.87 37.81
CA VAL A 125 20.01 2.09 38.96
C VAL A 125 18.80 1.36 39.57
N ARG A 126 18.88 0.03 39.64
CA ARG A 126 17.87 -0.80 40.26
C ARG A 126 18.41 -1.30 41.59
N ASP A 127 18.11 -0.58 42.67
CA ASP A 127 18.46 -0.95 44.05
C ASP A 127 17.54 -2.05 44.62
N GLN A 128 17.24 -3.07 43.83
CA GLN A 128 16.47 -4.21 44.28
C GLN A 128 17.42 -5.26 44.88
N THR A 129 17.20 -5.56 46.16
CA THR A 129 17.92 -6.62 46.88
C THR A 129 17.37 -7.95 46.39
N TYR A 130 18.07 -8.56 45.42
CA TYR A 130 17.68 -9.84 44.82
C TYR A 130 17.45 -10.91 45.89
N ARG A 131 16.21 -11.40 46.02
CA ARG A 131 15.86 -12.52 46.89
C ARG A 131 15.76 -13.80 46.07
N ARG A 132 15.92 -14.96 46.73
CA ARG A 132 15.74 -16.27 46.08
C ARG A 132 14.36 -16.42 45.43
N GLU A 133 13.36 -15.80 46.04
CA GLU A 133 11.97 -15.74 45.59
C GLU A 133 11.85 -15.13 44.17
N ASP A 134 12.66 -14.12 43.85
CA ASP A 134 12.65 -13.43 42.55
C ASP A 134 13.36 -14.24 41.44
N MET A 135 14.23 -15.19 41.82
CA MET A 135 14.88 -16.11 40.88
C MET A 135 13.93 -17.22 40.40
N GLU A 136 12.92 -17.56 41.20
CA GLU A 136 11.92 -18.57 40.86
C GLU A 136 10.83 -18.02 39.91
N ARG A 137 10.68 -16.69 39.82
CA ARG A 137 9.71 -16.02 38.92
C ARG A 137 10.35 -14.80 38.22
N PRO A 138 11.10 -15.04 37.13
CA PRO A 138 11.90 -13.99 36.49
C PRO A 138 11.11 -13.03 35.56
N TYR A 139 9.79 -13.16 35.43
CA TYR A 139 8.93 -12.34 34.58
C TYR A 139 7.60 -12.00 35.24
#